data_AF-A0A314UUS0-F1
#
_entry.id   AF-A0A314UUS0-F1
#
_cell.length_a   1.000
_cell.length_b   1.000
_cell.length_c   1.000
_cell.angle_alpha   90.00
_cell.angle_beta   90.00
_cell.angle_gamma   90.00
#
_symmetry.space_group_name_H-M   'P 1'
#
loop_
_entity.id
_entity.type
_entity.pdbx_description
1 polymer ?
#
loop_
_entity_poly.entity_id
_entity_poly.type
_entity_poly.pdbx_seq_one_letter_code
_entity_poly.pdbx_strand_id
1 'polypeptide(L)'
;MEVKKAGASLDSVISGFNRRIAELQDLVIARNTYPASSVTDLSAVDAAVKAMELQVQAIKDRLRDETLAIPKAKLTPFSPSLSQKLIDAAVKQQKKLQDLSIYVPSHIHERMSMLGLDTNDEGSQQNTGFGSLEIEEVPAALPKEKKGRSTPPLWFITAEELDSLSGYMRGRLTVEKINAAINDMATYAEANSQLISAPNKRVAGDSWEKALELRDIAMTEAVKGKHFFLETDMKGPALMLDNIETSKMGRKQIENTRPKMPNAETKYHKHRED
;
A
#
# COMPACT_ATOMS: atom_id res chain seq x y z
N MET A 1 -61.43 18.69 -65.47
CA MET A 1 -60.44 19.28 -64.53
C MET A 1 -60.60 18.80 -63.08
N GLU A 2 -61.67 18.08 -62.72
CA GLU A 2 -61.95 17.69 -61.32
C GLU A 2 -61.11 16.52 -60.80
N VAL A 3 -60.79 15.52 -61.62
CA VAL A 3 -60.02 14.34 -61.21
C VAL A 3 -58.61 14.71 -60.71
N LYS A 4 -57.96 15.70 -61.34
CA LYS A 4 -56.64 16.20 -60.90
C LYS A 4 -56.71 16.94 -59.56
N LYS A 5 -57.82 17.63 -59.28
CA LYS A 5 -58.06 18.34 -58.02
C LYS A 5 -58.34 17.35 -56.88
N ALA A 6 -59.07 16.27 -57.16
CA ALA A 6 -59.30 15.17 -56.22
C ALA A 6 -58.00 14.42 -55.89
N GLY A 7 -57.14 14.16 -56.88
CA GLY A 7 -55.81 13.57 -56.68
C GLY A 7 -54.91 14.43 -55.78
N ALA A 8 -54.83 15.74 -56.04
CA ALA A 8 -54.08 16.67 -55.20
C ALA A 8 -54.63 16.75 -53.76
N SER A 9 -55.94 16.60 -53.57
CA SER A 9 -56.57 16.53 -52.24
C SER A 9 -56.21 15.25 -51.48
N LEU A 10 -56.12 14.10 -52.18
CA LEU A 10 -55.73 12.83 -51.58
C LEU A 10 -54.24 12.84 -51.19
N ASP A 11 -53.37 13.35 -52.08
CA ASP A 11 -51.93 13.47 -51.80
C ASP A 11 -51.66 14.40 -50.61
N SER A 12 -52.45 15.47 -50.45
CA SER A 12 -52.38 16.36 -49.29
C SER A 12 -52.75 15.64 -47.99
N VAL A 13 -53.78 14.78 -48.01
CA VAL A 13 -54.18 13.97 -46.85
C VAL A 13 -53.12 12.91 -46.53
N ILE A 14 -52.57 12.22 -47.53
CA ILE A 14 -51.50 11.23 -47.36
C ILE A 14 -50.25 11.90 -46.79
N SER A 15 -49.88 13.08 -47.30
CA SER A 15 -48.76 13.87 -46.78
C SER A 15 -49.00 14.30 -45.33
N GLY A 16 -50.22 14.75 -45.00
CA GLY A 16 -50.62 15.08 -43.63
C GLY A 16 -50.53 13.90 -42.67
N PHE A 17 -50.98 12.71 -43.09
CA PHE A 17 -50.85 11.48 -42.32
C PHE A 17 -49.40 11.08 -42.12
N ASN A 18 -48.58 11.09 -43.17
CA ASN A 18 -47.15 10.77 -43.07
C ASN A 18 -46.41 11.74 -42.16
N ARG A 19 -46.76 13.03 -42.22
CA ARG A 19 -46.24 14.04 -41.29
C ARG A 19 -46.61 13.69 -39.85
N ARG A 20 -47.88 13.32 -39.61
CA ARG A 20 -48.34 12.96 -38.26
C ARG A 20 -47.72 11.67 -37.74
N ILE A 21 -47.45 10.71 -38.63
CA ILE A 21 -46.72 9.47 -38.31
C ILE A 21 -45.29 9.80 -37.91
N ALA A 22 -44.60 10.65 -38.66
CA ALA A 22 -43.24 11.10 -38.33
C ALA A 22 -43.20 11.84 -36.99
N GLU A 23 -44.12 12.80 -36.77
CA GLU A 23 -44.26 13.50 -35.49
C GLU A 23 -44.48 12.53 -34.31
N LEU A 24 -45.31 11.50 -34.51
CA LEU A 24 -45.57 10.49 -33.49
C LEU A 24 -44.35 9.60 -33.24
N GLN A 25 -43.61 9.22 -34.28
CA GLN A 25 -42.36 8.47 -34.16
C GLN A 25 -41.32 9.27 -33.37
N ASP A 26 -41.15 10.55 -33.68
CA ASP A 26 -40.25 11.45 -32.97
C ASP A 26 -40.64 11.59 -31.48
N LEU A 27 -41.94 11.72 -31.19
CA LEU A 27 -42.46 11.75 -29.83
C LEU A 27 -42.22 10.44 -29.06
N VAL A 28 -42.38 9.29 -29.72
CA VAL A 28 -42.11 7.97 -29.13
C VAL A 28 -40.62 7.78 -28.87
N ILE A 29 -39.76 8.21 -29.81
CA ILE A 29 -38.31 8.20 -29.62
C ILE A 29 -37.95 9.11 -28.45
N ALA A 30 -38.43 10.36 -28.40
CA ALA A 30 -38.16 11.30 -27.31
C ALA A 30 -38.63 10.78 -25.93
N ARG A 31 -39.77 10.07 -25.89
CA ARG A 31 -40.24 9.40 -24.67
C ARG A 31 -39.31 8.24 -24.26
N ASN A 32 -38.77 7.50 -25.21
CA ASN A 32 -37.98 6.30 -24.96
C ASN A 32 -36.47 6.58 -24.79
N THR A 33 -35.95 7.70 -25.30
CA THR A 33 -34.54 8.12 -25.18
C THR A 33 -34.22 8.73 -23.82
N TYR A 34 -35.22 8.93 -22.97
CA TYR A 34 -35.07 9.37 -21.58
C TYR A 34 -35.42 8.23 -20.59
N PRO A 35 -34.70 7.09 -20.60
CA PRO A 35 -34.74 6.22 -19.44
C PRO A 35 -34.16 7.01 -18.27
N ALA A 36 -34.88 7.08 -17.14
CA ALA A 36 -34.46 7.81 -15.95
C ALA A 36 -33.06 7.42 -15.42
N SER A 37 -32.43 6.38 -15.98
CA SER A 37 -31.08 5.92 -15.69
C SER A 37 -29.96 6.68 -16.44
N SER A 38 -30.22 7.28 -17.60
CA SER A 38 -29.13 7.90 -18.40
C SER A 38 -28.61 9.20 -17.79
N VAL A 39 -29.46 9.95 -17.10
CA VAL A 39 -29.09 11.21 -16.43
C VAL A 39 -28.22 10.95 -15.21
N THR A 40 -28.50 9.89 -14.45
CA THR A 40 -27.69 9.51 -13.28
C THR A 40 -26.30 9.02 -13.70
N ASP A 41 -26.21 8.28 -14.80
CA ASP A 41 -24.93 7.80 -15.31
C ASP A 41 -24.06 8.96 -15.82
N LEU A 42 -24.63 9.93 -16.53
CA LEU A 42 -23.90 11.13 -16.97
C LEU A 42 -23.40 11.97 -15.79
N SER A 43 -24.21 12.13 -14.73
CA SER A 43 -23.77 12.82 -13.51
C SER A 43 -22.67 12.05 -12.78
N ALA A 44 -22.73 10.72 -12.76
CA ALA A 44 -21.69 9.88 -12.16
C ALA A 44 -20.38 9.97 -12.96
N VAL A 45 -20.46 10.00 -14.29
CA VAL A 45 -19.31 10.21 -15.17
C VAL A 45 -18.70 11.60 -14.95
N ASP A 46 -19.50 12.66 -14.85
CA ASP A 46 -19.02 14.02 -14.56
C ASP A 46 -18.30 14.08 -13.20
N ALA A 47 -18.85 13.43 -12.17
CA ALA A 47 -18.21 13.34 -10.86
C ALA A 47 -16.87 12.58 -10.92
N ALA A 48 -16.81 11.48 -11.68
CA ALA A 48 -15.59 10.69 -11.86
C ALA A 48 -14.51 11.48 -12.61
N VAL A 49 -14.88 12.23 -13.65
CA VAL A 49 -13.95 13.09 -14.40
C VAL A 49 -13.40 14.20 -13.48
N LYS A 50 -14.25 14.87 -12.71
CA LYS A 50 -13.81 15.88 -11.73
C LYS A 50 -12.87 15.31 -10.67
N ALA A 51 -13.16 14.11 -10.18
CA ALA A 51 -12.28 13.43 -9.22
C ALA A 51 -10.90 13.15 -9.83
N MET A 52 -10.86 12.68 -11.08
CA MET A 52 -9.61 12.43 -11.81
C MET A 52 -8.84 13.73 -12.08
N GLU A 53 -9.51 14.82 -12.46
CA GLU A 53 -8.88 16.14 -12.63
C GLU A 53 -8.21 16.62 -11.34
N LEU A 54 -8.88 16.46 -10.19
CA LEU A 54 -8.30 16.79 -8.89
C LEU A 54 -7.07 15.93 -8.56
N GLN A 55 -7.12 14.62 -8.87
CA GLN A 55 -5.97 13.73 -8.67
C GLN A 55 -4.78 14.14 -9.54
N VAL A 56 -5.00 14.45 -10.81
CA VAL A 56 -3.95 14.93 -11.72
C VAL A 56 -3.34 16.24 -11.21
N GLN A 57 -4.18 17.14 -10.70
CA GLN A 57 -3.71 18.39 -10.11
C GLN A 57 -2.87 18.14 -8.85
N ALA A 58 -3.26 17.21 -7.98
CA ALA A 58 -2.49 16.82 -6.80
C ALA A 58 -1.13 16.20 -7.16
N ILE A 59 -1.08 15.36 -8.20
CA ILE A 59 0.19 14.79 -8.72
C ILE A 59 1.09 15.92 -9.24
N LYS A 60 0.54 16.85 -10.01
CA LYS A 60 1.28 18.01 -10.52
C LYS A 60 1.84 18.88 -9.40
N ASP A 61 1.08 19.09 -8.33
CA ASP A 61 1.53 19.85 -7.17
C ASP A 61 2.66 19.12 -6.44
N ARG A 62 2.51 17.82 -6.20
CA ARG A 62 3.56 16.98 -5.59
C ARG A 62 4.84 16.95 -6.43
N LEU A 63 4.75 16.86 -7.76
CA LEU A 63 5.91 16.91 -8.64
C LEU A 63 6.61 18.28 -8.60
N ARG A 64 5.85 19.38 -8.48
CA ARG A 64 6.42 20.71 -8.26
C ARG A 64 7.16 20.79 -6.93
N ASP A 65 6.56 20.27 -5.86
CA ASP A 65 7.17 20.24 -4.53
C ASP A 65 8.44 19.37 -4.50
N GLU A 66 8.43 18.20 -5.14
CA GLU A 66 9.61 17.34 -5.32
C GLU A 66 10.71 18.08 -6.11
N THR A 67 10.35 18.76 -7.20
CA THR A 67 11.28 19.56 -8.00
C THR A 67 11.89 20.71 -7.21
N LEU A 68 11.15 21.31 -6.27
CA LEU A 68 11.65 22.36 -5.38
C LEU A 68 12.44 21.80 -4.18
N ALA A 69 12.19 20.56 -3.77
CA ALA A 69 12.92 19.87 -2.71
C ALA A 69 14.29 19.36 -3.18
N ILE A 70 14.44 18.95 -4.45
CA ILE A 70 15.72 18.49 -5.02
C ILE A 70 16.83 19.56 -4.92
N PRO A 71 16.57 20.87 -5.19
CA PRO A 71 17.51 21.95 -4.93
C PRO A 71 17.72 22.23 -3.45
N LYS A 72 16.70 22.12 -2.58
CA LYS A 72 16.88 22.37 -1.13
C LYS A 72 17.86 21.39 -0.47
N ALA A 73 17.99 20.18 -0.99
CA ALA A 73 19.03 19.23 -0.59
C ALA A 73 20.44 19.56 -1.16
N LYS A 74 20.53 20.42 -2.18
CA LYS A 74 21.78 20.82 -2.86
C LYS A 74 22.23 22.25 -2.54
N LEU A 75 21.37 23.10 -2.00
CA LEU A 75 21.57 24.54 -1.81
C LEU A 75 21.35 25.01 -0.36
N THR A 76 21.64 24.17 0.64
CA THR A 76 21.95 24.69 1.97
C THR A 76 23.47 24.92 2.04
N PRO A 77 23.96 26.18 2.02
CA PRO A 77 25.38 26.50 1.91
C PRO A 77 26.19 26.24 3.21
N PHE A 78 25.65 25.49 4.16
CA PHE A 78 26.26 25.26 5.48
C PHE A 78 26.00 23.82 5.98
N SER A 79 26.38 22.82 5.16
CA SER A 79 26.83 21.48 5.58
C SER A 79 26.67 20.53 4.38
N PRO A 80 27.74 19.95 3.82
CA PRO A 80 27.61 19.01 2.72
C PRO A 80 26.82 17.77 3.17
N SER A 81 25.75 17.48 2.44
CA SER A 81 24.89 16.32 2.65
C SER A 81 25.72 15.04 2.62
N LEU A 82 25.29 14.03 3.39
CA LEU A 82 25.99 12.75 3.55
C LEU A 82 26.24 12.06 2.20
N SER A 83 25.34 12.26 1.23
CA SER A 83 25.49 11.79 -0.15
C SER A 83 26.62 12.49 -0.90
N GLN A 84 26.80 13.81 -0.74
CA GLN A 84 27.88 14.54 -1.40
C GLN A 84 29.24 14.11 -0.86
N LYS A 85 29.36 13.94 0.46
CA LYS A 85 30.58 13.41 1.09
C LYS A 85 30.92 11.99 0.61
N LEU A 86 29.90 11.14 0.43
CA LEU A 86 30.08 9.79 -0.09
C LEU A 86 30.53 9.79 -1.55
N ILE A 87 29.93 10.66 -2.39
CA ILE A 87 30.32 10.85 -3.79
C ILE A 87 31.77 11.34 -3.87
N ASP A 88 32.15 12.36 -3.09
CA ASP A 88 33.50 12.91 -3.10
C ASP A 88 34.54 11.90 -2.60
N ALA A 89 34.21 11.11 -1.59
CA ALA A 89 35.06 10.03 -1.10
C ALA A 89 35.25 8.91 -2.14
N ALA A 90 34.18 8.52 -2.83
CA ALA A 90 34.22 7.53 -3.90
C ALA A 90 35.08 8.00 -5.07
N VAL A 91 34.90 9.26 -5.50
CA VAL A 91 35.71 9.87 -6.57
C VAL A 91 37.18 9.93 -6.18
N LYS A 92 37.49 10.28 -4.92
CA LYS A 92 38.87 10.30 -4.40
C LYS A 92 39.50 8.90 -4.37
N GLN A 93 38.73 7.88 -3.98
CA GLN A 93 39.20 6.49 -3.98
C GLN A 93 39.43 5.98 -5.41
N GLN A 94 38.52 6.29 -6.33
CA GLN A 94 38.65 5.91 -7.74
C GLN A 94 39.92 6.50 -8.36
N LYS A 95 40.20 7.78 -8.11
CA LYS A 95 41.43 8.42 -8.60
C LYS A 95 42.69 7.74 -8.05
N LYS A 96 42.71 7.42 -6.76
CA LYS A 96 43.84 6.69 -6.14
C LYS A 96 44.05 5.30 -6.76
N LEU A 97 42.98 4.59 -7.08
CA LEU A 97 43.07 3.28 -7.74
C LEU A 97 43.56 3.41 -9.19
N GLN A 98 43.14 4.45 -9.91
CA GLN A 98 43.66 4.77 -11.25
C GLN A 98 45.14 5.14 -11.20
N ASP A 99 45.56 5.94 -10.23
CA ASP A 99 46.97 6.29 -10.05
C ASP A 99 47.82 5.05 -9.73
N LEU A 100 47.31 4.13 -8.91
CA LEU A 100 48.01 2.87 -8.61
C LEU A 100 48.02 1.90 -9.79
N SER A 101 46.99 1.92 -10.64
CA SER A 101 46.93 1.15 -11.89
C SER A 101 48.07 1.49 -12.85
N ILE A 102 48.64 2.69 -12.77
CA ILE A 102 49.78 3.10 -13.61
C ILE A 102 51.07 2.38 -13.18
N TYR A 103 51.18 2.00 -11.91
CA TYR A 103 52.37 1.35 -11.34
C TYR A 103 52.23 -0.17 -11.20
N VAL A 104 51.10 -0.76 -11.61
CA VAL A 104 50.92 -2.21 -11.63
C VAL A 104 51.75 -2.78 -12.79
N PRO A 105 52.77 -3.61 -12.51
CA PRO A 105 53.57 -4.20 -13.57
C PRO A 105 52.75 -5.14 -14.47
N SER A 106 52.96 -5.08 -15.78
CA SER A 106 52.23 -5.87 -16.79
C SER A 106 52.34 -7.39 -16.61
N HIS A 107 53.28 -7.90 -15.82
CA HIS A 107 53.46 -9.34 -15.57
C HIS A 107 52.39 -9.97 -14.65
N ILE A 108 51.51 -9.18 -14.04
CA ILE A 108 50.43 -9.70 -13.17
C ILE A 108 49.16 -10.01 -13.98
N HIS A 109 48.88 -9.27 -15.06
CA HIS A 109 47.72 -9.53 -15.92
C HIS A 109 47.83 -10.85 -16.70
N GLU A 110 49.04 -11.29 -17.01
CA GLU A 110 49.29 -12.51 -17.77
C GLU A 110 48.97 -13.79 -16.96
N ARG A 111 49.13 -13.76 -15.63
CA ARG A 111 48.85 -14.93 -14.77
C ARG A 111 47.36 -15.18 -14.52
N MET A 112 46.51 -14.15 -14.62
CA MET A 112 45.06 -14.31 -14.45
C MET A 112 44.37 -14.79 -15.74
N SER A 113 45.02 -14.67 -16.90
CA SER A 113 44.51 -15.17 -18.18
C SER A 113 44.85 -16.64 -18.45
N MET A 114 45.71 -17.27 -17.64
CA MET A 114 46.19 -18.66 -17.82
C MET A 114 45.44 -19.71 -17.00
N LEU A 115 44.43 -19.33 -16.21
CA LEU A 115 43.62 -20.27 -15.40
C LEU A 115 42.38 -20.81 -16.14
N GLY A 116 42.30 -20.61 -17.45
CA GLY A 116 41.21 -21.10 -18.29
C GLY A 116 41.68 -22.04 -19.38
N LEU A 117 42.24 -23.21 -19.02
CA LEU A 117 42.23 -24.38 -19.92
C LEU A 117 42.49 -25.69 -19.15
N ASP A 118 41.39 -26.43 -18.92
CA ASP A 118 41.19 -27.89 -18.88
C ASP A 118 42.28 -28.84 -18.33
N THR A 119 41.93 -29.63 -17.28
CA THR A 119 42.05 -31.11 -17.29
C THR A 119 41.34 -31.77 -16.08
N ASN A 120 40.58 -32.83 -16.36
CA ASN A 120 39.99 -33.79 -15.41
C ASN A 120 41.07 -34.52 -14.58
N ASP A 121 40.80 -34.88 -13.31
CA ASP A 121 40.49 -36.26 -12.86
C ASP A 121 40.69 -36.46 -11.33
N GLU A 122 39.82 -37.33 -10.79
CA GLU A 122 39.75 -38.09 -9.53
C GLU A 122 40.73 -37.89 -8.33
N GLY A 123 40.11 -37.81 -7.13
CA GLY A 123 40.29 -38.75 -6.01
C GLY A 123 41.63 -38.83 -5.26
N SER A 124 41.62 -38.48 -3.95
CA SER A 124 42.12 -39.36 -2.87
C SER A 124 42.01 -38.69 -1.49
N GLN A 125 41.33 -39.40 -0.57
CA GLN A 125 41.27 -39.19 0.88
C GLN A 125 42.66 -39.31 1.54
N GLN A 126 42.93 -38.55 2.62
CA GLN A 126 43.45 -39.01 3.94
C GLN A 126 43.20 -37.86 4.95
N ASN A 127 42.19 -37.89 5.83
CA ASN A 127 42.10 -38.50 7.16
C ASN A 127 43.30 -38.24 8.10
N THR A 128 43.13 -37.30 9.03
CA THR A 128 43.58 -37.35 10.45
C THR A 128 42.78 -36.24 11.17
N GLY A 129 42.02 -36.43 12.24
CA GLY A 129 41.88 -37.54 13.17
C GLY A 129 41.79 -36.95 14.59
N PHE A 130 40.56 -36.90 15.12
CA PHE A 130 40.17 -36.93 16.55
C PHE A 130 40.56 -35.74 17.47
N GLY A 131 39.79 -35.35 18.49
CA GLY A 131 38.56 -35.92 19.09
C GLY A 131 37.62 -34.79 19.56
N SER A 132 36.30 -34.95 19.54
CA SER A 132 35.45 -35.98 20.18
C SER A 132 35.34 -35.80 21.70
N LEU A 133 34.28 -35.10 22.10
CA LEU A 133 33.31 -35.53 23.12
C LEU A 133 31.95 -35.43 22.40
N GLU A 134 31.52 -36.48 21.71
CA GLU A 134 30.64 -37.55 22.23
C GLU A 134 29.37 -36.99 22.88
N ILE A 135 28.23 -36.94 22.17
CA ILE A 135 27.27 -38.04 21.87
C ILE A 135 26.27 -38.13 23.05
N GLU A 136 24.96 -37.96 22.86
CA GLU A 136 24.07 -38.94 22.19
C GLU A 136 22.75 -38.23 21.73
N GLU A 137 22.40 -38.08 20.44
CA GLU A 137 21.97 -39.03 19.38
C GLU A 137 20.41 -39.11 19.29
N VAL A 138 19.68 -38.39 18.40
CA VAL A 138 19.47 -38.55 16.92
C VAL A 138 18.53 -39.76 16.63
N PRO A 139 17.67 -39.82 15.57
CA PRO A 139 17.71 -39.16 14.24
C PRO A 139 16.37 -38.51 13.80
N ALA A 140 16.22 -37.75 12.71
CA ALA A 140 16.71 -37.99 11.36
C ALA A 140 16.60 -36.75 10.43
N ALA A 141 17.58 -36.65 9.53
CA ALA A 141 17.52 -36.11 8.17
C ALA A 141 17.21 -34.61 7.93
N LEU A 142 18.29 -33.86 7.69
CA LEU A 142 18.36 -32.69 6.82
C LEU A 142 17.57 -32.87 5.50
N PRO A 143 16.89 -31.80 5.03
CA PRO A 143 16.84 -31.55 3.60
C PRO A 143 17.18 -30.08 3.26
N LYS A 144 18.31 -29.95 2.57
CA LYS A 144 18.66 -28.98 1.51
C LYS A 144 18.38 -27.49 1.76
N GLU A 145 19.48 -26.76 1.85
CA GLU A 145 19.52 -25.30 1.68
C GLU A 145 19.17 -24.93 0.24
N LYS A 146 17.98 -24.35 0.06
CA LYS A 146 17.67 -23.52 -1.10
C LYS A 146 17.19 -22.16 -0.61
N LYS A 147 18.03 -21.16 -0.85
CA LYS A 147 17.82 -19.71 -0.91
C LYS A 147 16.36 -19.27 -0.66
N GLY A 148 16.12 -18.65 0.50
CA GLY A 148 14.81 -18.15 0.92
C GLY A 148 14.56 -18.21 2.43
N ARG A 149 15.55 -18.64 3.23
CA ARG A 149 15.48 -18.65 4.68
C ARG A 149 15.85 -17.28 5.24
N SER A 150 14.86 -16.45 5.50
CA SER A 150 14.98 -15.51 6.60
C SER A 150 13.77 -15.76 7.49
N THR A 151 13.96 -15.83 8.80
CA THR A 151 12.87 -15.62 9.74
C THR A 151 12.30 -14.22 9.54
N PRO A 152 11.03 -13.96 9.88
CA PRO A 152 10.51 -12.61 9.90
C PRO A 152 11.44 -11.69 10.72
N PRO A 153 11.77 -10.48 10.24
CA PRO A 153 12.58 -9.54 11.01
C PRO A 153 11.91 -9.23 12.35
N LEU A 154 12.59 -9.55 13.45
CA LEU A 154 12.16 -9.26 14.82
C LEU A 154 12.97 -8.09 15.36
N TRP A 155 12.35 -6.91 15.40
CA TRP A 155 12.94 -5.72 16.03
C TRP A 155 12.13 -5.36 17.26
N PHE A 156 12.58 -5.83 18.41
CA PHE A 156 11.99 -5.46 19.70
C PHE A 156 12.27 -4.00 20.02
N ILE A 157 11.31 -3.38 20.69
CA ILE A 157 11.39 -2.01 21.15
C ILE A 157 11.93 -1.99 22.57
N THR A 158 12.86 -1.08 22.84
CA THR A 158 13.41 -0.81 24.17
C THR A 158 12.54 0.20 24.93
N ALA A 159 12.67 0.24 26.26
CA ALA A 159 11.95 1.23 27.07
C ALA A 159 12.25 2.68 26.66
N GLU A 160 13.51 2.95 26.29
CA GLU A 160 13.96 4.27 25.85
C GLU A 160 13.32 4.70 24.52
N GLU A 161 13.16 3.77 23.58
CA GLU A 161 12.48 4.03 22.30
C GLU A 161 10.98 4.27 22.50
N LEU A 162 10.34 3.56 23.44
CA LEU A 162 8.94 3.79 23.79
C LEU A 162 8.74 5.14 24.50
N ASP A 163 9.67 5.54 25.35
CA ASP A 163 9.61 6.81 26.08
C ASP A 163 9.94 8.04 25.21
N SER A 164 10.58 7.83 24.06
CA SER A 164 10.76 8.84 23.02
C SER A 164 9.46 9.20 22.30
N LEU A 165 8.45 8.33 22.34
CA LEU A 165 7.13 8.63 21.77
C LEU A 165 6.39 9.68 22.60
N SER A 166 5.64 10.55 21.92
CA SER A 166 4.77 11.50 22.62
C SER A 166 3.80 10.75 23.54
N GLY A 167 3.55 11.28 24.74
CA GLY A 167 2.68 10.64 25.73
C GLY A 167 1.27 10.34 25.21
N TYR A 168 0.79 11.12 24.25
CA TYR A 168 -0.45 10.87 23.51
C TYR A 168 -0.43 9.57 22.71
N MET A 169 0.67 9.26 22.00
CA MET A 169 0.82 8.02 21.23
C MET A 169 1.10 6.82 22.13
N ARG A 170 1.85 7.02 23.21
CA ARG A 170 2.14 5.95 24.18
C ARG A 170 0.86 5.47 24.87
N GLY A 171 -0.05 6.39 25.22
CA GLY A 171 -1.33 6.03 25.84
C GLY A 171 -1.17 5.08 27.03
N ARG A 172 -1.72 3.87 26.93
CA ARG A 172 -1.58 2.77 27.91
C ARG A 172 -0.72 1.60 27.39
N LEU A 173 0.09 1.81 26.36
CA LEU A 173 1.04 0.82 25.86
C LEU A 173 2.23 0.70 26.81
N THR A 174 2.64 -0.55 27.05
CA THR A 174 3.86 -0.89 27.75
C THR A 174 4.79 -1.63 26.81
N VAL A 175 6.09 -1.66 27.12
CA VAL A 175 7.11 -2.32 26.30
C VAL A 175 6.76 -3.80 26.11
N GLU A 176 6.26 -4.45 27.16
CA GLU A 176 5.87 -5.86 27.13
C GLU A 176 4.72 -6.11 26.16
N LYS A 177 3.73 -5.21 26.11
CA LYS A 177 2.59 -5.34 25.19
C LYS A 177 3.01 -5.18 23.73
N ILE A 178 3.90 -4.23 23.44
CA ILE A 178 4.38 -4.01 22.08
C ILE A 178 5.26 -5.17 21.63
N ASN A 179 6.18 -5.62 22.48
CA ASN A 179 7.05 -6.74 22.14
C ASN A 179 6.29 -8.07 22.04
N ALA A 180 5.23 -8.27 22.83
CA ALA A 180 4.31 -9.39 22.65
C ALA A 180 3.58 -9.30 21.31
N ALA A 181 3.06 -8.13 20.94
CA ALA A 181 2.43 -7.90 19.64
C ALA A 181 3.38 -8.16 18.45
N ILE A 182 4.64 -7.75 18.55
CA ILE A 182 5.68 -8.02 17.54
C ILE A 182 5.93 -9.53 17.40
N ASN A 183 5.98 -10.28 18.50
CA ASN A 183 6.11 -11.73 18.47
C ASN A 183 4.91 -12.40 17.79
N ASP A 184 3.70 -11.96 18.12
CA ASP A 184 2.47 -12.47 17.50
C ASP A 184 2.49 -12.20 15.99
N MET A 185 2.80 -10.97 15.56
CA MET A 185 2.91 -10.58 14.15
C MET A 185 3.93 -11.43 13.39
N ALA A 186 5.10 -11.68 13.99
CA ALA A 186 6.13 -12.53 13.39
C ALA A 186 5.68 -13.99 13.27
N THR A 187 4.99 -14.52 14.28
CA THR A 187 4.45 -15.89 14.25
C THR A 187 3.45 -16.06 13.10
N TYR A 188 2.56 -15.09 12.87
CA TYR A 188 1.64 -15.14 11.74
C TYR A 188 2.35 -15.05 10.38
N ALA A 189 3.33 -14.15 10.27
CA ALA A 189 4.10 -13.99 9.04
C ALA A 189 4.89 -15.26 8.69
N GLU A 190 5.44 -15.93 9.69
CA GLU A 190 6.11 -17.22 9.51
C GLU A 190 5.14 -18.32 9.09
N ALA A 191 3.99 -18.45 9.76
CA ALA A 191 2.97 -19.43 9.41
C ALA A 191 2.48 -19.26 7.96
N ASN A 192 2.28 -18.01 7.52
CA ASN A 192 1.90 -17.73 6.14
C ASN A 192 3.02 -18.04 5.14
N SER A 193 4.27 -17.69 5.46
CA SER A 193 5.43 -18.07 4.65
C SER A 193 5.54 -19.59 4.50
N GLN A 194 5.26 -20.34 5.58
CA GLN A 194 5.24 -21.81 5.54
C GLN A 194 4.13 -22.31 4.61
N LEU A 195 2.91 -21.77 4.67
CA LEU A 195 1.80 -22.13 3.77
C LEU A 195 2.09 -21.83 2.30
N ILE A 196 2.71 -20.69 2.00
CA ILE A 196 3.10 -20.32 0.63
C ILE A 196 4.13 -21.33 0.08
N SER A 197 5.11 -21.69 0.90
CA SER A 197 6.19 -22.63 0.55
C SER A 197 5.79 -24.11 0.54
N ALA A 198 4.71 -24.46 1.25
CA ALA A 198 4.27 -25.84 1.42
C ALA A 198 3.85 -26.46 0.07
N PRO A 199 4.22 -27.72 -0.22
CA PRO A 199 3.79 -28.39 -1.44
C PRO A 199 2.28 -28.70 -1.40
N ASN A 200 1.63 -28.60 -2.56
CA ASN A 200 0.17 -28.71 -2.72
C ASN A 200 -0.47 -30.00 -2.16
N LYS A 201 0.34 -31.03 -1.95
CA LYS A 201 -0.09 -32.34 -1.45
C LYS A 201 -0.18 -32.40 0.09
N ARG A 202 0.28 -31.36 0.80
CA ARG A 202 0.40 -31.35 2.28
C ARG A 202 -0.57 -30.41 2.99
N VAL A 203 -1.38 -29.67 2.25
CA VAL A 203 -2.28 -28.66 2.81
C VAL A 203 -3.71 -29.16 2.62
N ALA A 204 -4.45 -29.32 3.72
CA ALA A 204 -5.77 -29.98 3.73
C ALA A 204 -6.91 -28.97 3.97
N GLY A 205 -8.00 -29.11 3.22
CA GLY A 205 -9.25 -28.35 3.42
C GLY A 205 -9.06 -26.83 3.44
N ASP A 206 -9.61 -26.17 4.46
CA ASP A 206 -9.62 -24.71 4.63
C ASP A 206 -8.21 -24.05 4.61
N SER A 207 -7.17 -24.81 4.99
CA SER A 207 -5.78 -24.32 4.90
C SER A 207 -5.27 -24.19 3.46
N TRP A 208 -5.87 -24.93 2.52
CA TRP A 208 -5.49 -24.92 1.10
C TRP A 208 -6.07 -23.72 0.38
N GLU A 209 -7.32 -23.36 0.66
CA GLU A 209 -7.95 -22.14 0.13
C GLU A 209 -7.17 -20.90 0.59
N LYS A 210 -6.85 -20.83 1.89
CA LYS A 210 -6.00 -19.78 2.45
C LYS A 210 -4.60 -19.76 1.81
N ALA A 211 -3.97 -20.93 1.59
CA ALA A 211 -2.67 -20.99 0.93
C ALA A 211 -2.71 -20.51 -0.53
N LEU A 212 -3.82 -20.73 -1.23
CA LEU A 212 -4.00 -20.25 -2.61
C LEU A 212 -4.14 -18.72 -2.64
N GLU A 213 -4.96 -18.15 -1.76
CA GLU A 213 -5.11 -16.71 -1.59
C GLU A 213 -3.76 -16.04 -1.24
N LEU A 214 -3.04 -16.59 -0.26
CA LEU A 214 -1.72 -16.09 0.13
C LEU A 214 -0.69 -16.17 -1.01
N ARG A 215 -0.77 -17.19 -1.87
CA ARG A 215 0.11 -17.29 -3.04
C ARG A 215 -0.19 -16.26 -4.10
N ASP A 216 -1.46 -15.99 -4.38
CA ASP A 216 -1.86 -14.93 -5.30
C ASP A 216 -1.35 -13.56 -4.82
N ILE A 217 -1.54 -13.28 -3.53
CA ILE A 217 -1.01 -12.08 -2.88
C ILE A 217 0.53 -12.04 -2.98
N ALA A 218 1.21 -13.15 -2.72
CA ALA A 218 2.67 -13.23 -2.80
C ALA A 218 3.24 -13.10 -4.23
N MET A 219 2.42 -13.28 -5.27
CA MET A 219 2.81 -13.00 -6.66
C MET A 219 2.84 -11.51 -6.99
N THR A 220 2.20 -10.67 -6.18
CA THR A 220 2.25 -9.22 -6.38
C THR A 220 3.64 -8.67 -6.07
N GLU A 221 4.17 -7.80 -6.94
CA GLU A 221 5.54 -7.30 -6.86
C GLU A 221 5.85 -6.51 -5.56
N ALA A 222 4.83 -6.02 -4.85
CA ALA A 222 5.02 -5.26 -3.60
C ALA A 222 5.47 -6.13 -2.41
N VAL A 223 4.95 -7.36 -2.32
CA VAL A 223 5.18 -8.30 -1.19
C VAL A 223 5.92 -9.57 -1.58
N LYS A 224 6.25 -9.74 -2.87
CA LYS A 224 7.03 -10.87 -3.38
C LYS A 224 8.35 -11.07 -2.63
N GLY A 225 8.52 -12.26 -2.07
CA GLY A 225 9.72 -12.63 -1.32
C GLY A 225 9.84 -11.99 0.07
N LYS A 226 8.80 -11.33 0.58
CA LYS A 226 8.75 -10.75 1.93
C LYS A 226 7.82 -11.56 2.83
N HIS A 227 8.05 -11.43 4.14
CA HIS A 227 7.14 -11.93 5.17
C HIS A 227 5.96 -10.98 5.34
N PHE A 228 4.74 -11.50 5.33
CA PHE A 228 3.53 -10.72 5.51
C PHE A 228 2.45 -11.55 6.22
N PHE A 229 1.53 -10.86 6.85
CA PHE A 229 0.32 -11.42 7.44
C PHE A 229 -0.86 -10.51 7.12
N LEU A 230 -2.06 -11.05 7.16
CA LEU A 230 -3.30 -10.33 6.88
C LEU A 230 -4.00 -9.97 8.19
N GLU A 231 -4.90 -8.99 8.14
CA GLU A 231 -5.71 -8.62 9.31
C GLU A 231 -6.56 -9.80 9.82
N THR A 232 -6.97 -10.70 8.92
CA THR A 232 -7.69 -11.94 9.23
C THR A 232 -6.85 -12.94 10.06
N ASP A 233 -5.52 -12.79 10.04
CA ASP A 233 -4.58 -13.60 10.81
C ASP A 233 -4.40 -13.08 12.24
N MET A 234 -4.72 -11.82 12.51
CA MET A 234 -4.53 -11.18 13.81
C MET A 234 -5.49 -11.78 14.85
N LYS A 235 -5.08 -12.88 15.49
CA LYS A 235 -5.87 -13.63 16.47
C LYS A 235 -5.16 -13.71 17.81
N GLY A 236 -5.10 -12.62 18.56
CA GLY A 236 -4.45 -12.64 19.88
C GLY A 236 -4.79 -11.43 20.73
N PRO A 237 -4.87 -11.58 22.06
CA PRO A 237 -5.26 -10.50 22.97
C PRO A 237 -4.31 -9.29 22.94
N ALA A 238 -3.06 -9.45 22.50
CA ALA A 238 -2.11 -8.35 22.32
C ALA A 238 -2.37 -7.51 21.05
N LEU A 239 -3.06 -8.09 20.06
CA LEU A 239 -3.36 -7.49 18.76
C LEU A 239 -4.86 -7.24 18.55
N MET A 240 -5.72 -7.69 19.47
CA MET A 240 -7.14 -7.37 19.44
C MET A 240 -7.30 -5.85 19.51
N LEU A 241 -7.90 -5.29 18.46
CA LEU A 241 -8.35 -3.91 18.42
C LEU A 241 -9.53 -3.75 19.38
N ASP A 242 -9.21 -3.62 20.66
CA ASP A 242 -10.15 -3.08 21.63
C ASP A 242 -10.51 -1.67 21.14
N ASN A 243 -11.73 -1.53 20.59
CA ASN A 243 -12.38 -0.29 20.19
C ASN A 243 -12.65 0.64 21.38
N ILE A 244 -11.65 0.86 22.23
CA ILE A 244 -11.72 1.65 23.45
C ILE A 244 -11.35 3.08 23.07
N GLU A 245 -12.41 3.89 22.90
CA GLU A 245 -12.49 5.34 23.18
C GLU A 245 -12.51 6.36 22.03
N THR A 246 -12.48 6.00 20.74
CA THR A 246 -12.74 7.00 19.67
C THR A 246 -14.22 7.45 19.57
N SER A 247 -15.15 6.79 20.29
CA SER A 247 -16.57 7.17 20.29
C SER A 247 -17.01 8.11 21.43
N LYS A 248 -16.16 8.38 22.44
CA LYS A 248 -16.55 9.19 23.61
C LYS A 248 -15.87 10.57 23.71
N MET A 249 -14.88 10.85 22.87
CA MET A 249 -14.19 12.16 22.84
C MET A 249 -14.77 13.14 21.79
N GLY A 250 -15.95 12.85 21.22
CA GLY A 250 -16.64 13.74 20.28
C GLY A 250 -17.89 14.44 20.83
N ARG A 251 -18.40 14.07 22.01
CA ARG A 251 -19.66 14.63 22.56
C ARG A 251 -19.50 15.65 23.67
N LYS A 252 -18.34 15.75 24.32
CA LYS A 252 -18.14 16.68 25.46
C LYS A 252 -17.80 18.12 25.06
N GLN A 253 -17.54 18.41 23.79
CA GLN A 253 -17.16 19.77 23.35
C GLN A 253 -18.31 20.58 22.72
N ILE A 254 -19.53 20.03 22.62
CA ILE A 254 -20.69 20.74 22.02
C ILE A 254 -21.68 21.24 23.09
N GLU A 255 -21.51 20.88 24.36
CA GLU A 255 -22.49 21.22 25.41
C GLU A 255 -22.12 22.46 26.26
N ASN A 256 -21.00 23.14 25.97
CA ASN A 256 -20.53 24.28 26.78
C ASN A 256 -20.67 25.68 26.14
N THR A 257 -21.46 25.81 25.07
CA THR A 257 -21.76 27.11 24.42
C THR A 257 -23.25 27.34 24.24
N ARG A 258 -24.06 27.05 25.27
CA ARG A 258 -25.41 27.62 25.36
C ARG A 258 -25.35 28.96 26.12
N PRO A 259 -25.71 30.09 25.52
CA PRO A 259 -25.90 31.32 26.28
C PRO A 259 -27.08 31.12 27.24
N LYS A 260 -26.84 31.37 28.53
CA LYS A 260 -27.89 31.51 29.55
C LYS A 260 -28.76 32.71 29.17
N MET A 261 -29.98 32.45 28.72
CA MET A 261 -31.02 33.48 28.63
C MET A 261 -31.44 33.87 30.06
N PRO A 262 -31.59 35.17 30.36
CA PRO A 262 -32.01 35.63 31.68
C PRO A 262 -33.49 35.30 31.92
N ASN A 263 -33.74 34.80 33.13
CA ASN A 263 -35.04 34.44 33.67
C ASN A 263 -35.87 35.72 33.89
N ALA A 264 -36.89 35.95 33.08
CA ALA A 264 -37.81 37.09 33.23
C ALA A 264 -39.17 36.56 33.69
N GLU A 265 -39.38 36.49 35.01
CA GLU A 265 -40.71 36.45 35.60
C GLU A 265 -40.62 36.63 37.13
N THR A 266 -40.62 37.88 37.58
CA THR A 266 -41.20 38.25 38.88
C THR A 266 -41.33 39.77 39.01
N LYS A 267 -42.58 40.26 38.93
CA LYS A 267 -43.23 41.20 39.87
C LYS A 267 -44.31 42.02 39.17
N TYR A 268 -45.56 41.58 39.34
CA TYR A 268 -46.72 42.46 39.30
C TYR A 268 -46.87 43.16 40.66
N HIS A 269 -46.67 44.49 40.67
CA HIS A 269 -47.25 45.43 41.64
C HIS A 269 -47.28 46.80 40.93
N LYS A 270 -48.42 47.22 40.37
CA LYS A 270 -49.51 47.98 41.00
C LYS A 270 -49.06 49.34 41.55
N HIS A 271 -49.39 50.39 40.79
CA HIS A 271 -49.87 51.74 41.16
C HIS A 271 -49.52 52.71 40.02
N ARG A 272 -50.26 53.76 39.65
CA ARG A 272 -51.61 54.28 39.90
C ARG A 272 -51.59 55.69 39.30
N GLU A 273 -52.31 55.94 38.22
CA GLU A 273 -52.90 57.22 37.79
C GLU A 273 -54.15 56.75 36.98
N ASP A 274 -55.39 57.05 37.31
CA ASP A 274 -56.01 58.17 38.03
C ASP A 274 -56.94 57.74 39.19
#